data_AF-A0A2T0GWD3-F1
#
_entry.id   AF-A0A2T0GWD3-F1
#
_cell.length_a   1.000
_cell.length_b   1.000
_cell.length_c   1.000
_cell.angle_alpha   90.00
_cell.angle_beta   90.00
_cell.angle_gamma   90.00
#
_symmetry.space_group_name_H-M   'P 1'
#
loop_
_entity.id
_entity.type
_entity.pdbx_description
1 polymer ?
#
loop_
_entity_poly.entity_id
_entity_poly.type
_entity_poly.pdbx_seq_one_letter_code
_entity_poly.pdbx_strand_id
1 'polypeptide(L)' 'MYERTDESSTTDLPALLTRYGELAVELEETTSAERAERLRASLAELDTMLDHLNSSTHRLEP' A
#
# COMPACT_ATOMS: atom_id res chain seq x y z
N MET A 1 9.13 -11.10 -32.14
CA MET A 1 9.37 -10.30 -30.93
C MET A 1 7.99 -9.96 -30.39
N TYR A 2 7.49 -10.73 -29.43
CA TYR A 2 6.23 -10.40 -28.77
C TYR A 2 6.58 -10.03 -27.34
N GLU A 3 6.53 -8.73 -27.06
CA GLU A 3 6.47 -8.21 -25.70
C GLU A 3 5.14 -8.66 -25.11
N ARG A 4 5.18 -9.78 -24.40
CA ARG A 4 4.11 -10.14 -23.47
C ARG A 4 4.67 -9.87 -22.08
N THR A 5 4.60 -8.61 -21.67
CA THR A 5 4.68 -8.24 -20.25
C THR A 5 3.37 -8.68 -19.59
N ASP A 6 3.23 -9.99 -19.40
CA ASP A 6 2.35 -10.58 -18.40
C ASP A 6 2.91 -10.22 -17.03
N GLU A 7 2.69 -8.99 -16.56
CA GLU A 7 2.78 -8.62 -15.13
C GLU A 7 1.55 -7.74 -14.79
N SER A 8 0.41 -8.05 -15.41
CA SER A 8 -0.87 -7.56 -14.90
C SER A 8 -1.17 -8.31 -13.60
N SER A 9 -1.26 -7.56 -12.50
CA SER A 9 -1.74 -8.00 -11.17
C SER A 9 -0.71 -8.37 -10.09
N THR A 10 0.55 -7.96 -10.20
CA THR A 10 1.38 -7.81 -8.99
C THR A 10 1.17 -6.39 -8.47
N THR A 11 0.49 -6.22 -7.34
CA THR A 11 0.47 -4.94 -6.63
C THR A 11 1.92 -4.48 -6.46
N ASP A 12 2.29 -3.39 -7.13
CA ASP A 12 3.65 -2.83 -7.05
C ASP A 12 3.94 -2.41 -5.60
N LEU A 13 4.54 -3.32 -4.84
CA LEU A 13 4.88 -3.12 -3.44
C LEU A 13 5.70 -1.82 -3.23
N PRO A 14 6.67 -1.47 -4.09
CA PRO A 14 7.38 -0.19 -3.98
C PRO A 14 6.48 1.04 -4.16
N ALA A 15 5.50 0.97 -5.08
CA ALA A 15 4.54 2.05 -5.30
C ALA A 15 3.58 2.18 -4.12
N LEU A 16 3.16 1.05 -3.53
CA LEU A 16 2.30 1.00 -2.36
C LEU A 16 3.00 1.62 -1.14
N LEU A 17 4.27 1.28 -0.90
CA LEU A 17 5.09 1.84 0.18
C LEU A 17 5.37 3.33 -0.02
N THR A 18 5.61 3.77 -1.26
CA THR A 18 5.76 5.21 -1.58
C THR A 18 4.50 5.96 -1.19
N ARG A 19 3.33 5.47 -1.63
CA ARG A 19 2.03 6.10 -1.35
C ARG A 19 1.69 6.10 0.14
N TYR A 20 2.10 5.05 0.87
CA TYR A 20 1.98 5.02 2.32
C TYR A 20 2.78 6.15 2.98
N GLY A 21 4.04 6.33 2.58
CA GLY A 21 4.89 7.40 3.09
C GLY A 21 4.32 8.79 2.81
N GLU A 22 3.80 9.03 1.61
CA GLU A 22 3.16 10.30 1.24
C GLU A 22 1.94 10.59 2.11
N LEU A 23 1.07 9.61 2.34
CA LEU A 23 -0.12 9.77 3.19
C LEU A 23 0.23 9.97 4.67
N ALA A 24 1.31 9.33 5.16
CA ALA A 24 1.80 9.52 6.51
C ALA A 24 2.34 10.93 6.73
N VAL A 25 3.12 11.46 5.79
CA VAL A 25 3.58 12.86 5.82
C VAL A 25 2.39 13.82 5.76
N GLU A 26 1.44 13.59 4.87
CA GLU A 26 0.24 14.44 4.77
C GLU A 26 -0.58 14.41 6.09
N LEU A 27 -0.62 13.28 6.79
CA LEU A 27 -1.29 13.14 8.08
C LEU A 27 -0.57 13.93 9.18
N GLU A 28 0.76 13.97 9.17
CA GLU A 28 1.55 14.76 10.12
C GLU A 28 1.42 16.26 9.86
N GLU A 29 1.34 16.68 8.60
CA GLU A 29 1.24 18.07 8.20
C GLU A 29 -0.19 18.62 8.26
N THR A 30 -1.21 17.75 8.26
CA THR A 30 -2.61 18.20 8.28
C THR A 30 -3.06 18.62 9.68
N THR A 31 -3.69 19.79 9.76
CA THR A 31 -4.31 20.32 10.99
C THR A 31 -5.82 20.09 11.03
N SER A 32 -6.40 19.54 9.97
CA SER A 32 -7.83 19.23 9.89
C SER A 32 -8.11 17.85 10.48
N ALA A 33 -8.93 17.79 11.53
CA ALA A 33 -9.33 16.53 12.16
C ALA A 33 -10.04 15.59 11.16
N GLU A 34 -10.93 16.12 10.32
CA GLU A 34 -11.64 15.34 9.31
C GLU A 34 -10.69 14.77 8.25
N ARG A 35 -9.71 15.57 7.81
CA ARG A 35 -8.71 15.11 6.85
C ARG A 35 -7.78 14.07 7.48
N ALA A 36 -7.38 14.27 8.73
CA ALA A 36 -6.58 13.31 9.48
C ALA A 36 -7.29 11.96 9.64
N GLU A 37 -8.59 11.94 9.93
CA GLU A 37 -9.35 10.67 10.00
C GLU A 37 -9.40 9.94 8.65
N ARG A 38 -9.61 10.68 7.56
CA ARG A 38 -9.61 10.09 6.21
C ARG A 38 -8.24 9.51 5.84
N LEU A 39 -7.17 10.24 6.14
CA LEU A 39 -5.80 9.77 5.90
C LEU A 39 -5.47 8.53 6.73
N ARG A 40 -5.88 8.50 8.01
CA ARG A 40 -5.74 7.30 8.87
C ARG A 40 -6.49 6.10 8.29
N ALA A 41 -7.71 6.29 7.80
CA ALA A 41 -8.48 5.22 7.17
C ALA A 41 -7.77 4.68 5.92
N SER A 42 -7.23 5.56 5.07
CA SER A 42 -6.45 5.15 3.89
C SER A 42 -5.14 4.44 4.26
N LEU A 43 -4.43 4.87 5.30
CA LEU A 43 -3.23 4.18 5.79
C LEU A 43 -3.56 2.78 6.33
N ALA A 44 -4.67 2.62 7.06
CA ALA A 44 -5.12 1.32 7.57
C ALA A 44 -5.52 0.34 6.45
N GLU A 45 -6.10 0.84 5.35
CA GLU A 45 -6.38 0.05 4.16
C GLU A 45 -5.09 -0.46 3.50
N LEU A 46 -4.08 0.43 3.38
CA LEU A 46 -2.77 0.05 2.86
C LEU A 46 -2.06 -0.97 3.77
N ASP A 47 -2.12 -0.81 5.09
CA ASP A 47 -1.58 -1.79 6.05
C ASP A 47 -2.22 -3.16 5.87
N THR A 48 -3.55 -3.20 5.66
CA THR A 48 -4.26 -4.46 5.41
C THR A 48 -3.81 -5.11 4.11
N MET A 49 -3.62 -4.32 3.04
CA MET A 49 -3.09 -4.82 1.77
C MET A 49 -1.66 -5.37 1.91
N LEU A 50 -0.81 -4.67 2.66
CA LEU A 50 0.57 -5.10 2.94
C LEU A 50 0.61 -6.39 3.76
N ASP A 51 -0.27 -6.54 4.75
CA ASP A 51 -0.36 -7.76 5.56
C ASP A 51 -0.86 -8.96 4.72
N HIS A 52 -1.82 -8.74 3.83
CA HIS A 52 -2.25 -9.75 2.86
C HIS A 52 -1.15 -10.16 1.88
N LEU A 53 -0.35 -9.20 1.40
CA LEU A 53 0.82 -9.48 0.57
C LEU A 53 1.84 -10.32 1.34
N ASN A 54 2.21 -9.90 2.54
CA ASN A 54 3.21 -10.57 3.37
C ASN A 54 2.78 -11.99 3.76
N SER A 55 1.52 -12.17 4.18
CA SER A 55 0.94 -13.48 4.50
C SER A 55 0.83 -14.40 3.29
N SER A 56 0.61 -13.85 2.09
CA SER A 56 0.61 -14.62 0.83
C SER A 56 2.03 -15.06 0.45
N THR A 57 3.04 -14.23 0.70
CA THR A 57 4.45 -14.57 0.45
C THR A 57 4.97 -15.64 1.42
N HIS A 58 4.51 -15.61 2.67
CA HIS A 58 4.93 -16.56 3.72
C HIS A 58 4.21 -17.92 3.66
N ARG A 59 3.19 -18.09 2.80
CA ARG A 59 2.45 -19.35 2.61
C ARG A 59 3.08 -20.30 1.59
N LEU A 60 4.33 -20.06 1.21
CA LEU A 60 5.12 -20.87 0.28
C LEU A 60 6.43 -21.34 0.94
N GLU A 61 6.36 -21.87 2.16
CA GLU A 61 7.46 -22.67 2.72
C GLU A 61 6.92 -24.05 3.14
N PRO A 62 7.28 -25.15 2.42
CA PRO A 62 7.05 -26.52 2.86
C PRO A 62 8.07 -27.02 3.89
#